data_AF-A0A353MJ84-F1
#
_entry.id   AF-A0A353MJ84-F1
#
_cell.length_a   1.000
_cell.length_b   1.000
_cell.length_c   1.000
_cell.angle_alpha   90.00
_cell.angle_beta   90.00
_cell.angle_gamma   90.00
#
_symmetry.space_group_name_H-M   'P 1'
#
loop_
_entity.id
_entity.type
_entity.pdbx_description
1 polymer ?
#
loop_
_entity_poly.entity_id
_entity_poly.type
_entity_poly.pdbx_seq_one_letter_code
_entity_poly.pdbx_strand_id
1 'polypeptide(L)' 'MGLPAEKIISEALGLPRNIRAIVAERLIESLDFDEPLELSSAWREEVLKRCREIDEGTVELADADKVFARLYAALD' A
#
# COMPACT_ATOMS: atom_id res chain seq x y z
N MET A 1 -0.52 -4.15 -29.39
CA MET A 1 -1.94 -3.74 -29.40
C MET A 1 -2.67 -4.64 -28.43
N GLY A 2 -2.98 -4.16 -27.23
CA GLY A 2 -3.67 -4.93 -26.20
C GLY A 2 -5.15 -5.16 -26.55
N LEU A 3 -5.81 -6.04 -25.81
CA LEU A 3 -7.27 -6.15 -25.85
C LEU A 3 -7.91 -4.83 -25.34
N PRO A 4 -9.06 -4.40 -25.87
CA PRO A 4 -9.80 -3.29 -25.30
C PRO A 4 -10.13 -3.56 -23.83
N ALA A 5 -9.98 -2.57 -22.96
CA ALA A 5 -10.20 -2.72 -21.52
C ALA A 5 -11.62 -3.26 -21.22
N GLU A 6 -12.61 -2.81 -21.99
CA GLU A 6 -14.01 -3.25 -21.89
C GLU A 6 -14.17 -4.75 -22.12
N LYS A 7 -13.38 -5.33 -23.04
CA LYS A 7 -13.41 -6.77 -23.31
C LYS A 7 -12.86 -7.56 -22.13
N ILE A 8 -11.76 -7.11 -21.52
CA ILE A 8 -11.15 -7.75 -20.35
C ILE A 8 -12.12 -7.71 -19.16
N ILE A 9 -12.76 -6.55 -18.94
CA ILE A 9 -13.76 -6.37 -17.87
C ILE A 9 -14.95 -7.31 -18.10
N SER A 10 -15.48 -7.37 -19.33
CA SER A 10 -16.61 -8.24 -19.66
C SER A 10 -16.29 -9.72 -19.44
N GLU A 11 -15.11 -10.18 -19.85
CA GLU A 11 -14.68 -11.57 -19.67
C GLU A 11 -14.46 -11.90 -18.18
N ALA A 12 -13.83 -11.00 -17.42
CA ALA A 12 -13.63 -11.17 -15.98
C ALA A 12 -14.95 -11.23 -15.21
N LEU A 13 -15.94 -10.40 -15.56
CA LEU A 13 -17.26 -10.42 -14.93
C LEU A 13 -18.04 -11.71 -15.22
N GLY A 14 -17.76 -12.37 -16.34
CA GLY A 14 -18.34 -13.67 -16.69
C GLY A 14 -17.81 -14.85 -15.87
N LEU A 15 -16.72 -14.68 -15.13
CA LEU A 15 -16.12 -15.75 -14.32
C LEU A 15 -16.91 -16.02 -13.03
N PRO A 16 -16.83 -17.25 -12.48
CA PRO A 16 -17.33 -17.55 -11.14
C PRO A 16 -16.71 -16.64 -10.07
N ARG A 17 -17.48 -16.33 -9.01
CA ARG A 17 -17.09 -15.36 -7.97
C ARG A 17 -15.70 -15.61 -7.38
N ASN A 18 -15.34 -16.85 -7.10
CA ASN A 18 -14.03 -17.21 -6.54
C ASN A 18 -12.89 -16.93 -7.52
N ILE A 19 -13.09 -17.19 -8.81
CA ILE A 19 -12.09 -16.91 -9.85
C ILE A 19 -11.94 -15.41 -10.08
N ARG A 20 -13.05 -14.65 -10.00
CA ARG A 20 -12.98 -13.17 -10.05
C ARG A 20 -12.13 -12.57 -8.94
N ALA A 21 -12.22 -13.12 -7.72
CA ALA A 21 -11.40 -12.67 -6.60
C ALA A 21 -9.90 -12.86 -6.89
N ILE A 22 -9.52 -14.02 -7.43
CA ILE A 22 -8.13 -14.31 -7.83
C ILE A 22 -7.67 -13.33 -8.93
N VAL A 23 -8.50 -13.08 -9.95
CA VAL A 23 -8.16 -12.12 -11.02
C VAL A 23 -7.96 -10.71 -10.46
N ALA A 24 -8.84 -10.27 -9.55
CA ALA A 24 -8.73 -8.96 -8.92
C ALA A 24 -7.45 -8.86 -8.06
N GLU A 25 -7.15 -9.87 -7.25
CA GLU A 25 -5.91 -9.95 -6.46
C GLU A 25 -4.67 -9.82 -7.36
N ARG A 26 -4.58 -10.61 -8.44
CA ARG A 26 -3.46 -10.53 -9.39
C ARG A 26 -3.31 -9.18 -10.07
N LEU A 27 -4.43 -8.53 -10.40
CA LEU A 27 -4.41 -7.19 -10.99
C LEU A 27 -3.94 -6.16 -9.97
N ILE A 28 -4.36 -6.25 -8.71
CA ILE A 28 -3.88 -5.38 -7.62
C ILE A 28 -2.39 -5.60 -7.39
N GLU A 29 -1.94 -6.86 -7.24
CA GLU A 29 -0.51 -7.20 -7.10
C GLU A 29 0.32 -6.65 -8.27
N SER A 30 -0.24 -6.60 -9.49
CA SER A 30 0.48 -6.06 -10.65
C SER A 30 0.71 -4.55 -10.59
N LEU A 31 -0.07 -3.82 -9.78
CA LEU A 31 0.13 -2.39 -9.52
C LEU A 31 1.24 -2.16 -8.51
N ASP A 32 1.58 -3.17 -7.70
CA ASP A 32 2.65 -3.11 -6.70
C ASP A 32 4.05 -3.31 -7.32
N PHE A 33 4.15 -3.70 -8.60
CA PHE A 33 5.43 -3.81 -9.32
C PHE A 33 5.91 -2.45 -9.86
N ASP A 34 6.57 -1.71 -8.96
CA ASP A 34 7.74 -0.84 -9.16
C ASP A 34 7.84 -0.03 -10.47
N GLU A 35 7.13 1.10 -10.53
CA GLU A 35 7.90 2.30 -10.86
C GLU A 35 8.67 2.65 -9.58
N PRO A 36 10.02 2.76 -9.59
CA PRO A 36 10.75 3.18 -8.41
C PRO A 36 10.13 4.48 -7.95
N LEU A 37 9.40 4.44 -6.84
CA LEU A 37 8.81 5.64 -6.30
C LEU A 37 9.99 6.44 -5.78
N GLU A 38 10.48 7.37 -6.60
CA GLU A 38 11.58 8.24 -6.24
C GLU A 38 11.12 9.05 -5.02
N LEU A 39 11.55 8.60 -3.85
CA LEU A 39 11.33 9.32 -2.62
C LEU A 39 11.90 10.71 -2.82
N SER A 40 11.06 11.73 -2.65
CA SER A 40 11.54 13.11 -2.61
C SER A 40 12.71 13.22 -1.63
N SER A 41 13.65 14.13 -1.91
CA SER A 41 14.79 14.37 -1.02
C SER A 41 14.34 14.61 0.43
N ALA A 42 13.25 15.36 0.62
CA ALA A 42 12.67 15.63 1.94
C ALA A 42 12.25 14.34 2.68
N TRP A 43 11.58 13.41 1.99
CA TRP A 43 11.20 12.12 2.59
C TRP A 43 12.41 11.25 2.90
N ARG A 44 13.43 11.24 2.03
CA ARG A 44 14.66 10.50 2.25
C ARG A 44 15.43 11.02 3.47
N GLU A 45 15.51 12.34 3.62
CA GLU A 45 16.12 13.01 4.78
C GLU A 45 15.36 12.70 6.08
N GLU A 46 14.04 12.80 6.07
CA GLU A 46 13.21 12.55 7.25
C GLU A 46 13.31 11.09 7.72
N VAL A 47 13.29 10.12 6.80
CA VAL A 47 13.45 8.70 7.16
C VAL A 47 14.80 8.46 7.84
N LEU A 48 15.89 8.95 7.25
CA LEU A 48 17.23 8.82 7.82
C LEU A 48 17.36 9.51 9.18
N LYS A 49 16.74 10.68 9.33
CA LYS A 49 16.70 11.40 10.61
C LYS A 49 15.97 10.59 11.68
N ARG A 50 14.77 10.07 11.39
CA ARG A 50 13.99 9.28 12.35
C ARG A 50 14.67 7.98 12.75
N CYS A 51 15.27 7.26 11.80
CA CYS A 51 16.05 6.06 12.12
C CYS A 51 17.14 6.39 13.15
N ARG A 52 17.90 7.46 12.92
CA ARG A 52 18.94 7.91 13.84
C ARG A 52 18.39 8.29 15.21
N GLU A 53 17.31 9.07 15.26
CA GLU A 53 16.71 9.48 16.53
C GLU A 53 16.22 8.28 17.37
N ILE A 54 15.70 7.24 16.70
CA ILE A 54 15.31 5.98 17.33
C ILE A 54 16.54 5.23 17.84
N ASP A 55 17.56 5.04 16.99
CA ASP A 55 18.79 4.31 17.33
C ASP A 55 19.57 4.96 18.48
N GLU A 56 19.59 6.29 18.51
CA GLU A 56 20.24 7.08 19.56
C GLU A 56 19.35 7.27 20.80
N GLY A 57 18.06 6.88 20.74
CA GLY A 57 17.11 7.04 21.83
C GLY A 57 16.77 8.51 22.15
N THR A 58 16.87 9.39 21.16
CA THR A 58 16.64 10.84 21.32
C THR A 58 15.19 11.25 21.04
N VAL A 59 14.34 10.30 20.67
CA VAL A 59 12.89 10.49 20.45
C VAL A 59 12.06 9.59 21.37
N GLU A 60 10.92 10.10 21.83
CA GLU A 60 9.93 9.32 22.55
C GLU A 60 9.08 8.50 21.56
N LEU A 61 9.09 7.18 21.71
CA LEU A 61 8.31 6.29 20.86
C LEU A 61 6.86 6.20 21.35
N ALA A 62 5.92 6.21 20.40
CA ALA A 62 4.55 5.89 20.69
C ALA A 62 4.32 4.37 20.59
N ASP A 63 3.55 3.84 21.53
CA ASP A 63 3.08 2.46 21.49
C ASP A 63 2.16 2.24 20.28
N ALA A 64 2.52 1.28 19.42
CA ALA A 64 1.83 1.05 18.16
C ALA A 64 0.36 0.66 18.37
N ASP A 65 0.08 -0.21 19.34
CA ASP A 65 -1.29 -0.67 19.62
C ASP A 65 -2.18 0.50 20.04
N LYS A 66 -1.66 1.41 20.88
CA LYS A 66 -2.39 2.63 21.27
C LYS A 66 -2.63 3.57 20.09
N VAL A 67 -1.67 3.72 19.18
CA VAL A 67 -1.81 4.57 17.99
C VAL A 67 -2.88 4.01 17.06
N PHE A 68 -2.82 2.71 16.76
CA PHE A 68 -3.81 2.07 15.87
C PHE A 68 -5.20 2.03 16.50
N ALA A 69 -5.32 1.75 17.81
CA ALA A 69 -6.61 1.81 18.49
C ALA A 69 -7.27 3.19 18.38
N ARG A 70 -6.50 4.28 18.53
CA ARG A 70 -7.00 5.65 18.35
C ARG A 70 -7.41 5.93 16.90
N LEU A 71 -6.64 5.44 15.93
CA LEU A 71 -6.94 5.62 14.50
C LEU A 71 -8.27 4.95 14.14
N TYR A 72 -8.46 3.68 14.54
CA TYR A 72 -9.69 2.95 14.24
C TYR A 72 -10.91 3.56 14.92
N ALA A 73 -10.80 3.98 16.18
CA ALA A 73 -11.87 4.66 16.89
C ALA A 73 -12.29 6.00 16.25
N ALA A 74 -11.44 6.61 15.42
CA ALA A 74 -11.75 7.86 14.70
C ALA A 74 -12.41 7.63 13.32
N LEU A 75 -12.52 6.37 12.88
CA LEU A 75 -13.16 5.99 11.62
C LEU A 75 -14.61 5.49 11.80
N ASP A 76 -15.04 5.30 13.06
CA ASP A 76 -16.43 5.01 13.46
C ASP A 76 -17.22 6.32 13.71
#